data_AF-A0A0C1FR94-F1
#
_entry.id   AF-A0A0C1FR94-F1
#
_cell.length_a   1.000
_cell.length_b   1.000
_cell.length_c   1.000
_cell.angle_alpha   90.00
_cell.angle_beta   90.00
_cell.angle_gamma   90.00
#
_symmetry.space_group_name_H-M   'P 1'
#
loop_
_entity.id
_entity.type
_entity.pdbx_description
1 polymer ?
#
loop_
_entity_poly.entity_id
_entity_poly.type
_entity_poly.pdbx_seq_one_letter_code
_entity_poly.pdbx_strand_id
1 'polypeptide(L)'
;MFSARAAAALLAYVCIFTGYSSAELSNGEVGKDPSVLPETEVPHDVQGDGAFRYSLDFAIPEFRGLEPGLGLSYNSSFKGRGRAETWLGVGWQLKGFSSIERVSVGGGTPTYDNQHDLFRLDGVELMACRDGAATNPLPSSRAYPDRYKSDTASASCRAGGNLTAIVENYRKIEMKYETVNG
;
A
#
# COMPACT_ATOMS: atom_id res chain seq x y z
N MET A 1 75.41 -2.23 65.66
CA MET A 1 74.35 -3.20 66.02
C MET A 1 73.48 -3.40 64.78
N PHE A 2 73.34 -4.66 64.33
CA PHE A 2 72.38 -5.27 63.37
C PHE A 2 71.77 -4.43 62.23
N SER A 3 71.45 -4.89 61.02
CA SER A 3 71.65 -6.08 60.19
C SER A 3 70.78 -5.84 58.93
N ALA A 4 71.31 -6.16 57.75
CA ALA A 4 70.64 -6.67 56.53
C ALA A 4 69.30 -6.10 55.97
N ARG A 5 69.41 -5.59 54.73
CA ARG A 5 68.73 -5.98 53.47
C ARG A 5 67.23 -5.73 53.21
N ALA A 6 66.96 -4.95 52.15
CA ALA A 6 66.16 -5.31 50.94
C ALA A 6 66.31 -4.15 49.92
N ALA A 7 66.99 -4.31 48.76
CA ALA A 7 66.46 -4.73 47.45
C ALA A 7 65.25 -3.89 46.98
N ALA A 8 65.12 -3.34 45.77
CA ALA A 8 65.89 -3.28 44.52
C ALA A 8 65.17 -2.28 43.56
N ALA A 9 65.76 -2.05 42.37
CA ALA A 9 65.14 -1.59 41.11
C ALA A 9 65.13 -0.07 40.76
N LEU A 10 66.29 0.41 40.29
CA LEU A 10 66.56 0.85 38.89
C LEU A 10 65.35 1.11 37.97
N LEU A 11 65.25 2.33 37.40
CA LEU A 11 65.58 2.60 35.98
C LEU A 11 65.27 4.04 35.57
N ALA A 12 66.30 4.69 35.02
CA ALA A 12 66.21 5.94 34.27
C ALA A 12 65.42 5.71 32.97
N TYR A 13 64.58 6.67 32.58
CA TYR A 13 63.99 6.70 31.25
C TYR A 13 64.27 8.04 30.56
N VAL A 14 64.91 7.90 29.41
CA VAL A 14 65.42 8.93 28.50
C VAL A 14 64.23 9.61 27.80
N CYS A 15 64.25 10.94 27.76
CA CYS A 15 63.30 11.73 26.99
C CYS A 15 63.57 11.56 25.49
N ILE A 16 62.74 10.78 24.80
CA ILE A 16 62.72 10.72 23.33
C ILE A 16 61.77 11.82 22.84
N PHE A 17 62.31 12.88 22.25
CA PHE A 17 61.55 13.83 21.44
C PHE A 17 61.13 13.13 20.14
N THR A 18 59.92 12.56 20.10
CA THR A 18 59.27 12.19 18.84
C THR A 18 58.50 13.40 18.33
N GLY A 19 58.98 13.98 17.23
CA GLY A 19 58.22 14.98 16.48
C GLY A 19 56.94 14.37 15.92
N TYR A 20 55.79 14.86 16.38
CA TYR A 20 54.49 14.54 15.79
C TYR A 20 54.25 15.49 14.60
N SER A 21 54.35 14.98 13.38
CA SER A 21 53.73 15.64 12.22
C SER A 21 52.23 15.35 12.24
N SER A 22 51.42 16.39 12.44
CA SER A 22 49.99 16.32 12.18
C SER A 22 49.75 16.50 10.67
N ALA A 23 49.19 15.50 10.01
CA ALA A 23 48.62 15.66 8.68
C ALA A 23 47.18 16.15 8.84
N GLU A 24 46.90 17.41 8.48
CA GLU A 24 45.52 17.91 8.36
C GLU A 24 44.91 17.35 7.06
N LEU A 25 43.81 16.62 7.19
CA LEU A 25 43.00 16.19 6.05
C LEU A 25 42.21 17.41 5.56
N SER A 26 42.55 17.93 4.38
CA SER A 26 41.76 18.95 3.70
C SER A 26 40.36 18.41 3.39
N ASN A 27 39.36 18.83 4.16
CA ASN A 27 37.95 18.64 3.80
C ASN A 27 37.66 19.58 2.63
N GLY A 28 37.87 19.11 1.40
CA GLY A 28 37.34 19.77 0.22
C GLY A 28 35.81 19.78 0.31
N GLU A 29 35.21 20.97 0.27
CA GLU A 29 33.76 21.12 0.07
C GLU A 29 33.39 20.41 -1.25
N VAL A 30 32.65 19.31 -1.13
CA VAL A 30 32.01 18.67 -2.28
C VAL A 30 30.91 19.62 -2.72
N GLY A 31 31.17 20.36 -3.80
CA GLY A 31 30.17 21.19 -4.46
C GLY A 31 28.92 20.38 -4.76
N LYS A 32 27.76 21.03 -4.62
CA LYS A 32 26.44 20.44 -4.86
C LYS A 32 26.40 19.94 -6.31
N ASP A 33 26.46 18.62 -6.47
CA ASP A 33 26.27 17.96 -7.76
C ASP A 33 24.90 18.39 -8.31
N PRO A 34 24.77 18.88 -9.56
CA PRO A 34 23.48 19.19 -10.13
C PRO A 34 22.74 17.87 -10.41
N SER A 35 22.15 17.29 -9.37
CA SER A 35 21.15 16.25 -9.51
C SER A 35 19.96 16.84 -10.27
N VAL A 36 19.86 16.48 -11.54
CA VAL A 36 18.72 16.77 -12.43
C VAL A 36 17.49 15.92 -12.05
N LEU A 37 17.62 15.03 -11.06
CA LEU A 37 16.47 14.35 -10.49
C LEU A 37 15.76 15.29 -9.52
N PRO A 38 14.43 15.49 -9.65
CA PRO A 38 13.68 16.22 -8.65
C PRO A 38 14.00 15.58 -7.28
N GLU A 39 14.42 16.41 -6.33
CA GLU A 39 14.53 16.03 -4.91
C GLU A 39 13.15 15.52 -4.51
N THR A 40 13.00 14.21 -4.59
CA THR A 40 11.74 13.55 -4.32
C THR A 40 11.73 13.37 -2.83
N GLU A 41 11.10 14.31 -2.13
CA GLU A 41 10.87 14.21 -0.69
C GLU A 41 10.13 12.90 -0.45
N VAL A 42 10.84 11.87 0.00
CA VAL A 42 10.29 10.52 0.14
C VAL A 42 9.35 10.54 1.35
N PRO A 43 8.02 10.41 1.16
CA PRO A 43 7.12 10.34 2.30
C PRO A 43 7.30 8.96 2.91
N HIS A 44 8.06 8.88 4.02
CA HIS A 44 8.25 7.65 4.76
C HIS A 44 7.08 7.45 5.71
N ASP A 45 5.98 6.92 5.18
CA ASP A 45 4.81 6.63 6.01
C ASP A 45 4.64 5.12 6.23
N VAL A 46 5.22 4.65 7.34
CA VAL A 46 4.96 3.30 7.85
C VAL A 46 3.80 3.42 8.85
N GLN A 47 2.65 2.92 8.42
CA GLN A 47 1.42 2.93 9.22
C GLN A 47 1.36 1.71 10.18
N GLY A 48 0.29 1.62 10.97
CA GLY A 48 0.12 0.58 12.00
C GLY A 48 0.13 -0.87 11.51
N ASP A 49 0.03 -1.12 10.20
CA ASP A 49 0.15 -2.46 9.60
C ASP A 49 1.59 -2.85 9.23
N GLY A 50 2.57 -1.97 9.49
CA GLY A 50 3.98 -2.21 9.23
C GLY A 50 4.38 -2.18 7.76
N ALA A 51 3.47 -1.81 6.85
CA ALA A 51 3.77 -1.74 5.43
C ALA A 51 4.37 -0.37 5.07
N PHE A 52 5.46 -0.38 4.30
CA PHE A 52 6.05 0.82 3.73
C PHE A 52 5.20 1.30 2.56
N ARG A 53 4.89 2.59 2.53
CA ARG A 53 4.07 3.22 1.49
C ARG A 53 4.81 4.37 0.82
N TYR A 54 4.58 4.51 -0.47
CA TYR A 54 5.08 5.64 -1.27
C TYR A 54 4.07 5.96 -2.37
N SER A 55 3.91 7.23 -2.75
CA SER A 55 2.95 7.66 -3.77
C SER A 55 3.59 8.68 -4.70
N LEU A 56 3.31 8.56 -5.99
CA LEU A 56 3.73 9.47 -7.05
C LEU A 56 2.52 9.87 -7.87
N ASP A 57 2.09 11.12 -7.79
CA ASP A 57 0.99 11.62 -8.61
C ASP A 57 1.48 12.03 -10.01
N PHE A 58 0.66 11.81 -11.03
CA PHE A 58 0.98 12.22 -12.39
C PHE A 58 0.59 13.69 -12.60
N ALA A 59 1.46 14.44 -13.29
CA ALA A 59 1.14 15.78 -13.73
C ALA A 59 0.15 15.72 -14.93
N ILE A 60 -1.14 15.63 -14.62
CA ILE A 60 -2.21 15.64 -15.63
C ILE A 60 -2.66 17.07 -15.90
N PRO A 61 -2.71 17.50 -17.17
CA PRO A 61 -3.19 18.84 -17.51
C PRO A 61 -4.64 19.06 -17.08
N GLU A 62 -4.93 20.25 -16.56
CA GLU A 62 -6.28 20.66 -16.24
C GLU A 62 -7.18 20.72 -17.49
N PHE A 63 -8.37 20.19 -17.34
CA PHE A 63 -9.47 20.13 -18.28
C PHE A 63 -10.84 20.15 -17.56
N ARG A 64 -11.25 21.37 -17.15
CA ARG A 64 -12.60 21.67 -16.62
C ARG A 64 -12.99 20.94 -15.33
N GLY A 65 -12.04 20.49 -14.51
CA GLY A 65 -12.31 19.78 -13.27
C GLY A 65 -12.76 18.32 -13.46
N LEU A 66 -12.56 17.76 -14.66
CA LEU A 66 -12.90 16.39 -15.02
C LEU A 66 -11.66 15.51 -15.18
N GLU A 67 -10.53 15.97 -14.69
CA GLU A 67 -9.26 15.27 -14.78
C GLU A 67 -9.25 14.10 -13.80
N PRO A 68 -8.79 12.91 -14.22
CA PRO A 68 -8.66 11.80 -13.31
C PRO A 68 -7.45 12.02 -12.38
N GLY A 69 -7.62 11.70 -11.09
CA GLY A 69 -6.53 11.72 -10.11
C GLY A 69 -5.60 10.50 -10.25
N LEU A 70 -4.83 10.43 -11.35
CA LEU A 70 -3.95 9.30 -11.64
C LEU A 70 -2.58 9.43 -10.97
N GLY A 71 -1.99 8.28 -10.68
CA GLY A 71 -0.65 8.19 -10.12
C GLY A 71 -0.20 6.74 -9.91
N LEU A 72 0.95 6.56 -9.29
CA LEU A 72 1.44 5.27 -8.81
C LEU A 72 1.45 5.26 -7.29
N SER A 73 0.96 4.18 -6.71
CA SER A 73 1.13 3.90 -5.29
C SER A 73 1.95 2.65 -5.11
N TYR A 74 2.91 2.70 -4.19
CA TYR A 74 3.70 1.57 -3.73
C TYR A 74 3.25 1.17 -2.32
N ASN A 75 3.09 -0.13 -2.09
CA ASN A 75 2.87 -0.75 -0.79
C ASN A 75 3.70 -2.04 -0.71
N SER A 76 4.66 -2.12 0.23
CA SER A 76 5.56 -3.28 0.35
C SER A 76 4.85 -4.61 0.66
N SER A 77 3.66 -4.55 1.26
CA SER A 77 2.82 -5.71 1.54
C SER A 77 1.99 -6.15 0.34
N PHE A 78 1.82 -5.29 -0.68
CA PHE A 78 1.05 -5.62 -1.87
C PHE A 78 1.82 -6.58 -2.79
N LYS A 79 1.28 -7.79 -2.98
CA LYS A 79 1.92 -8.84 -3.80
C LYS A 79 1.44 -8.89 -5.24
N GLY A 80 0.40 -8.13 -5.60
CA GLY A 80 -0.09 -8.06 -6.99
C GLY A 80 -0.44 -9.42 -7.59
N ARG A 81 -0.97 -10.39 -6.85
CA ARG A 81 -1.33 -11.68 -7.45
C ARG A 81 -2.76 -11.63 -7.97
N GLY A 82 -2.94 -11.84 -9.27
CA GLY A 82 -4.26 -11.99 -9.91
C GLY A 82 -5.02 -10.70 -10.18
N ARG A 83 -4.36 -9.53 -10.12
CA ARG A 83 -4.98 -8.22 -10.39
C ARG A 83 -4.52 -7.66 -11.73
N ALA A 84 -5.33 -6.80 -12.35
CA ALA A 84 -4.98 -6.21 -13.64
C ALA A 84 -3.70 -5.36 -13.56
N GLU A 85 -3.43 -4.70 -12.43
CA GLU A 85 -2.25 -3.82 -12.26
C GLU A 85 -0.91 -4.55 -12.04
N THR A 86 -0.90 -5.89 -12.03
CA THR A 86 0.31 -6.70 -11.72
C THR A 86 1.50 -6.38 -12.63
N TRP A 87 1.25 -5.88 -13.84
CA TRP A 87 2.29 -5.55 -14.82
C TRP A 87 3.21 -4.38 -14.38
N LEU A 88 2.80 -3.57 -13.41
CA LEU A 88 3.62 -2.48 -12.84
C LEU A 88 4.75 -2.97 -11.93
N GLY A 89 4.77 -4.27 -11.59
CA GLY A 89 5.72 -4.87 -10.67
C GLY A 89 5.19 -5.00 -9.25
N VAL A 90 5.90 -5.77 -8.43
CA VAL A 90 5.48 -6.07 -7.05
C VAL A 90 5.45 -4.80 -6.21
N GLY A 91 4.38 -4.63 -5.45
CA GLY A 91 4.16 -3.46 -4.59
C GLY A 91 3.55 -2.26 -5.29
N TRP A 92 3.64 -2.17 -6.62
CA TRP A 92 3.13 -1.03 -7.39
C TRP A 92 1.68 -1.24 -7.85
N GLN A 93 0.91 -0.15 -7.82
CA GLN A 93 -0.47 -0.09 -8.27
C GLN A 93 -0.74 1.24 -8.96
N LEU A 94 -1.64 1.22 -9.94
CA LEU A 94 -2.16 2.44 -10.56
C LEU A 94 -3.23 3.05 -9.66
N LYS A 95 -3.09 4.33 -9.32
CA LYS A 95 -4.05 5.13 -8.58
C LYS A 95 -5.05 5.77 -9.54
N GLY A 96 -6.27 6.03 -9.05
CA GLY A 96 -7.25 6.89 -9.74
C GLY A 96 -8.32 6.16 -10.55
N PHE A 97 -8.22 4.83 -10.67
CA PHE A 97 -9.29 4.00 -11.23
C PHE A 97 -9.94 3.19 -10.13
N SER A 98 -11.27 3.16 -10.12
CA SER A 98 -12.00 2.19 -9.31
C SER A 98 -12.13 0.88 -10.07
N SER A 99 -11.93 -0.24 -9.39
CA SER A 99 -12.08 -1.58 -9.95
C SER A 99 -13.06 -2.41 -9.14
N ILE A 100 -13.85 -3.21 -9.86
CA ILE A 100 -14.63 -4.29 -9.26
C ILE A 100 -13.95 -5.60 -9.62
N GLU A 101 -13.53 -6.34 -8.60
CA GLU A 101 -12.79 -7.59 -8.75
C GLU A 101 -13.60 -8.74 -8.16
N ARG A 102 -13.61 -9.88 -8.86
CA ARG A 102 -14.14 -11.12 -8.30
C ARG A 102 -13.05 -11.85 -7.53
N VAL A 103 -13.36 -12.27 -6.31
CA VAL A 103 -12.45 -13.02 -5.45
C VAL A 103 -13.19 -14.19 -4.80
N SER A 104 -12.45 -15.22 -4.40
CA SER A 104 -13.02 -16.23 -3.51
C SER A 104 -13.37 -15.61 -2.16
N VAL A 105 -14.23 -16.28 -1.40
CA VAL A 105 -14.62 -15.90 -0.03
C VAL A 105 -13.40 -15.72 0.91
N GLY A 106 -12.24 -16.33 0.61
CA GLY A 106 -10.98 -16.12 1.33
C GLY A 106 -10.13 -14.94 0.82
N GLY A 107 -10.60 -14.20 -0.19
CA GLY A 107 -9.88 -13.09 -0.82
C GLY A 107 -8.77 -13.49 -1.79
N GLY A 108 -8.70 -14.77 -2.17
CA GLY A 108 -7.73 -15.28 -3.15
C GLY A 108 -8.30 -15.31 -4.57
N THR A 109 -7.68 -16.13 -5.43
CA THR A 109 -8.14 -16.39 -6.79
C THR A 109 -9.61 -16.79 -6.79
N PRO A 110 -10.46 -16.22 -7.67
CA PRO A 110 -11.85 -16.60 -7.78
C PRO A 110 -12.01 -18.04 -8.26
N THR A 111 -12.98 -18.75 -7.70
CA THR A 111 -13.37 -20.10 -8.11
C THR A 111 -14.24 -20.11 -9.36
N TYR A 112 -14.76 -18.95 -9.75
CA TYR A 112 -15.80 -18.74 -10.74
C TYR A 112 -17.13 -19.43 -10.41
N ASP A 113 -17.32 -19.82 -9.14
CA ASP A 113 -18.59 -20.26 -8.59
C ASP A 113 -19.26 -19.12 -7.82
N ASN A 114 -20.54 -18.89 -8.09
CA ASN A 114 -21.32 -17.82 -7.49
C ASN A 114 -21.62 -18.03 -6.00
N GLN A 115 -21.60 -19.29 -5.52
CA GLN A 115 -21.78 -19.59 -4.10
C GLN A 115 -20.50 -19.36 -3.27
N HIS A 116 -19.33 -19.39 -3.91
CA HIS A 116 -18.03 -19.39 -3.24
C HIS A 116 -17.15 -18.17 -3.57
N ASP A 117 -17.67 -17.25 -4.38
CA ASP A 117 -17.01 -16.00 -4.74
C ASP A 117 -17.87 -14.78 -4.39
N LEU A 118 -17.20 -13.65 -4.18
CA LEU A 118 -17.79 -12.34 -3.97
C LEU A 118 -17.10 -11.29 -4.83
N PHE A 119 -17.65 -10.09 -4.86
CA PHE A 119 -17.04 -8.95 -5.53
C PHE A 119 -16.49 -7.95 -4.53
N ARG A 120 -15.37 -7.31 -4.88
CA ARG A 120 -14.80 -6.20 -4.12
C ARG A 120 -14.76 -4.95 -4.98
N LEU A 121 -15.16 -3.82 -4.43
CA LEU A 121 -14.94 -2.50 -5.02
C LEU A 121 -13.75 -1.86 -4.31
N ASP A 122 -12.66 -1.64 -5.03
CA ASP A 122 -11.45 -0.99 -4.49
C ASP A 122 -10.93 -1.70 -3.21
N GLY A 123 -11.02 -3.03 -3.19
CA GLY A 123 -10.65 -3.87 -2.05
C GLY A 123 -11.74 -4.05 -0.97
N VAL A 124 -12.82 -3.28 -1.02
CA VAL A 124 -13.94 -3.38 -0.08
C VAL A 124 -14.96 -4.41 -0.55
N GLU A 125 -15.31 -5.36 0.31
CA GLU A 125 -16.26 -6.42 -0.01
C GLU A 125 -17.65 -5.87 -0.30
N LEU A 126 -18.27 -6.39 -1.36
CA LEU A 126 -19.63 -6.08 -1.75
C LEU A 126 -20.58 -7.15 -1.23
N MET A 127 -21.67 -6.71 -0.62
CA MET A 127 -22.79 -7.52 -0.17
C MET A 127 -23.93 -7.44 -1.19
N ALA A 128 -24.61 -8.56 -1.42
CA ALA A 128 -25.84 -8.59 -2.19
C ALA A 128 -26.98 -7.90 -1.43
N CYS A 129 -27.63 -6.94 -2.08
CA CYS A 129 -28.78 -6.26 -1.51
C CYS A 129 -29.91 -7.28 -1.23
N ARG A 130 -30.24 -7.46 0.04
CA ARG A 130 -31.28 -8.39 0.53
C ARG A 130 -32.14 -7.80 1.64
N ASP A 131 -31.81 -6.61 2.12
CA ASP A 131 -32.58 -5.90 3.12
C ASP A 131 -33.95 -5.48 2.57
N GLY A 132 -34.92 -5.29 3.47
CA GLY A 132 -36.30 -4.94 3.10
C GLY A 132 -36.47 -3.56 2.46
N ALA A 133 -35.43 -2.71 2.47
CA ALA A 133 -35.44 -1.39 1.83
C ALA A 133 -34.78 -1.39 0.45
N ALA A 134 -34.23 -2.52 -0.01
CA ALA A 134 -33.65 -2.64 -1.35
C ALA A 134 -34.72 -2.52 -2.44
N THR A 135 -34.53 -1.59 -3.36
CA THR A 135 -35.47 -1.37 -4.48
C THR A 135 -35.16 -2.24 -5.70
N ASN A 136 -33.95 -2.82 -5.75
CA ASN A 136 -33.49 -3.72 -6.80
C ASN A 136 -32.59 -4.82 -6.20
N PRO A 137 -33.12 -5.74 -5.36
CA PRO A 137 -32.30 -6.78 -4.76
C PRO A 137 -31.71 -7.69 -5.85
N LEU A 138 -30.48 -8.20 -5.66
CA LEU A 138 -29.87 -9.16 -6.60
C LEU A 138 -30.83 -10.36 -6.77
N PRO A 139 -31.15 -10.83 -7.98
CA PRO A 139 -32.13 -11.91 -8.13
C PRO A 139 -31.67 -13.20 -7.44
N SER A 140 -32.61 -13.99 -6.91
CA SER A 140 -32.32 -15.27 -6.24
C SER A 140 -31.78 -16.34 -7.19
N SER A 141 -32.04 -16.21 -8.50
CA SER A 141 -31.46 -17.05 -9.56
C SER A 141 -29.94 -16.91 -9.65
N ARG A 142 -29.38 -15.80 -9.16
CA ARG A 142 -27.94 -15.66 -8.95
C ARG A 142 -27.59 -15.95 -7.50
N ALA A 143 -26.89 -17.04 -7.29
CA ALA A 143 -26.31 -17.33 -5.99
C ALA A 143 -25.28 -16.26 -5.58
N TYR A 144 -25.19 -16.03 -4.28
CA TYR A 144 -24.19 -15.20 -3.63
C TYR A 144 -23.93 -15.79 -2.24
N PRO A 145 -22.71 -15.74 -1.70
CA PRO A 145 -22.43 -16.41 -0.43
C PRO A 145 -23.30 -15.85 0.70
N ASP A 146 -23.85 -16.71 1.55
CA ASP A 146 -24.90 -16.34 2.51
C ASP A 146 -24.48 -15.23 3.47
N ARG A 147 -23.21 -15.24 3.91
CA ARG A 147 -22.64 -14.23 4.82
C ARG A 147 -22.47 -12.85 4.19
N TYR A 148 -22.59 -12.75 2.87
CA TYR A 148 -22.41 -11.51 2.10
C TYR A 148 -23.73 -11.00 1.52
N LYS A 149 -24.80 -11.13 2.28
CA LYS A 149 -26.13 -10.60 1.97
C LYS A 149 -26.44 -9.49 2.97
N SER A 150 -26.86 -8.32 2.50
CA SER A 150 -27.22 -7.21 3.40
C SER A 150 -28.49 -7.55 4.17
N ASP A 151 -28.46 -7.33 5.49
CA ASP A 151 -29.63 -7.31 6.36
C ASP A 151 -30.04 -5.86 6.71
N THR A 152 -29.11 -4.93 6.52
CA THR A 152 -29.25 -3.52 6.87
C THR A 152 -29.40 -2.67 5.63
N ALA A 153 -30.30 -1.69 5.71
CA ALA A 153 -30.56 -0.77 4.61
C ALA A 153 -29.32 0.08 4.28
N SER A 154 -29.00 0.16 2.99
CA SER A 154 -27.86 0.92 2.48
C SER A 154 -28.30 1.97 1.44
N ALA A 155 -27.47 2.98 1.21
CA ALA A 155 -27.75 4.01 0.20
C ALA A 155 -27.71 3.40 -1.21
N SER A 156 -26.76 2.49 -1.47
CA SER A 156 -26.68 1.77 -2.75
C SER A 156 -27.97 0.99 -3.04
N CYS A 157 -28.42 0.17 -2.09
CA CYS A 157 -29.60 -0.70 -2.27
C CYS A 157 -30.89 0.11 -2.44
N ARG A 158 -31.04 1.24 -1.72
CA ARG A 158 -32.19 2.15 -1.87
C ARG A 158 -32.21 2.87 -3.21
N ALA A 159 -31.06 3.27 -3.72
CA ALA A 159 -30.90 3.92 -5.03
C ALA A 159 -31.10 2.98 -6.24
N GLY A 160 -31.44 1.70 -6.01
CA GLY A 160 -31.65 0.69 -7.03
C GLY A 160 -30.37 -0.03 -7.46
N GLY A 161 -29.30 0.04 -6.66
CA GLY A 161 -28.19 -0.88 -6.76
C GLY A 161 -28.60 -2.28 -6.28
N ASN A 162 -27.95 -3.32 -6.81
CA ASN A 162 -28.16 -4.71 -6.39
C ASN A 162 -27.00 -5.26 -5.55
N LEU A 163 -25.95 -4.47 -5.40
CA LEU A 163 -24.82 -4.70 -4.50
C LEU A 163 -24.59 -3.45 -3.64
N THR A 164 -24.02 -3.63 -2.46
CA THR A 164 -23.59 -2.53 -1.57
C THR A 164 -22.22 -2.85 -0.99
N ALA A 165 -21.39 -1.86 -0.73
CA ALA A 165 -20.18 -2.09 0.04
C ALA A 165 -20.52 -2.47 1.50
N ILE A 166 -19.70 -3.33 2.12
CA ILE A 166 -19.86 -3.73 3.53
C ILE A 166 -19.79 -2.52 4.47
N VAL A 167 -18.94 -1.55 4.13
CA VAL A 167 -18.96 -0.19 4.68
C VAL A 167 -19.50 0.71 3.58
N GLU A 168 -20.66 1.31 3.81
CA GLU A 168 -21.36 2.13 2.82
C GLU A 168 -20.50 3.32 2.36
N ASN A 169 -20.47 3.53 1.03
CA ASN A 169 -19.68 4.57 0.37
C ASN A 169 -20.52 5.47 -0.56
N TYR A 170 -21.85 5.40 -0.45
CA TYR A 170 -22.84 6.19 -1.20
C TYR A 170 -22.79 6.00 -2.72
N ARG A 171 -22.17 4.92 -3.20
CA ARG A 171 -22.16 4.57 -4.62
C ARG A 171 -23.32 3.63 -4.92
N LYS A 172 -24.09 3.91 -5.97
CA LYS A 172 -25.04 2.94 -6.53
C LYS A 172 -24.26 1.90 -7.33
N ILE A 173 -24.30 0.64 -6.88
CA ILE A 173 -23.56 -0.47 -7.52
C ILE A 173 -24.55 -1.46 -8.13
N GLU A 174 -24.41 -1.73 -9.41
CA GLU A 174 -25.30 -2.63 -10.15
C GLU A 174 -24.50 -3.66 -10.94
N MET A 175 -24.87 -4.93 -10.75
CA MET A 175 -24.44 -6.05 -11.55
C MET A 175 -25.46 -6.34 -12.63
N LYS A 176 -25.04 -6.28 -13.90
CA LYS A 176 -25.86 -6.64 -15.05
C LYS A 176 -25.27 -7.84 -15.77
N TYR A 177 -26.15 -8.61 -16.38
CA TYR A 177 -25.77 -9.64 -17.31
C TYR A 177 -26.00 -9.12 -18.71
N GLU A 178 -24.95 -9.16 -19.52
CA GLU A 178 -25.01 -8.81 -20.92
C GLU A 178 -24.54 -10.01 -21.72
N THR A 179 -25.39 -10.46 -22.65
CA THR A 179 -25.01 -11.47 -23.62
C THR A 179 -24.27 -10.76 -24.75
N VAL A 180 -22.97 -11.03 -24.88
CA VAL A 180 -22.17 -10.48 -25.98
C VAL A 180 -22.28 -11.43 -27.17
N ASN A 181 -22.91 -10.95 -28.25
CA ASN A 181 -23.11 -11.65 -29.53
C ASN A 181 -24.16 -12.79 -29.59
N GLY A 182 -25.08 -12.89 -28.62
CA GLY A 182 -26.16 -13.88 -28.63
C GLY A 182 -25.68 -15.29 -28.32
#